data_AF-A0A560URM0-F1
#
_entry.id   AF-A0A560URM0-F1
#
_cell.length_a   1.000
_cell.length_b   1.000
_cell.length_c   1.000
_cell.angle_alpha   90.00
_cell.angle_beta   90.00
_cell.angle_gamma   90.00
#
_symmetry.space_group_name_H-M   'P 1'
#
loop_
_entity.id
_entity.type
_entity.pdbx_description
1 polymer ?
#
loop_
_entity_poly.entity_id
_entity_poly.type
_entity_poly.pdbx_seq_one_letter_code
_entity_poly.pdbx_strand_id
1 'polypeptide(L)'
;MNRPPTLASLPAHRVDGIVFEIALAIGVRVEVIGVPFAHRGRTFAVHPSTRSRAPTRVEYVVSDVETGQRIPRVAAATLDDARAEAMAVLDAVAESDWRKPFAAPAHRKPART
;
A
#
# COMPACT_ATOMS: atom_id res chain seq x y z
N MET A 1 27.06 0.89 -33.08
CA MET A 1 25.65 0.83 -32.61
C MET A 1 25.66 0.39 -31.16
N ASN A 2 25.38 1.31 -30.23
CA ASN A 2 25.35 1.01 -28.81
C ASN A 2 23.98 0.42 -28.46
N ARG A 3 23.97 -0.85 -28.04
CA ARG A 3 22.78 -1.52 -27.53
C ARG A 3 22.36 -0.79 -26.24
N PRO A 4 21.09 -0.36 -26.07
CA PRO A 4 20.65 0.21 -24.81
C PRO A 4 20.86 -0.82 -23.68
N PRO A 5 21.20 -0.40 -22.46
CA PRO A 5 21.36 -1.32 -21.35
C PRO A 5 20.06 -2.11 -21.21
N THR A 6 20.18 -3.43 -21.33
CA THR A 6 19.10 -4.36 -20.96
C THR A 6 18.74 -4.01 -19.52
N LEU A 7 17.47 -3.72 -19.22
CA LEU A 7 16.97 -3.59 -17.86
C LEU A 7 17.54 -4.79 -17.09
N ALA A 8 18.57 -4.58 -16.28
CA ALA A 8 19.16 -5.65 -15.51
C ALA A 8 18.02 -6.18 -14.65
N SER A 9 17.56 -7.40 -14.95
CA SER A 9 16.54 -8.05 -14.16
C SER A 9 17.14 -8.17 -12.77
N LEU A 10 16.72 -7.31 -11.84
CA LEU A 10 17.03 -7.52 -10.44
C LEU A 10 16.57 -8.95 -10.11
N PRO A 11 17.38 -9.73 -9.40
CA PRO A 11 17.02 -11.10 -9.06
C PRO A 11 15.68 -11.09 -8.33
N ALA A 12 14.76 -11.97 -8.73
CA ALA A 12 13.50 -12.12 -8.04
C ALA A 12 13.78 -12.51 -6.58
N HIS A 13 13.22 -11.76 -5.64
CA HIS A 13 13.31 -12.07 -4.22
C HIS A 13 11.94 -12.55 -3.72
N ARG A 14 11.94 -13.59 -2.88
CA ARG A 14 10.71 -14.11 -2.27
C ARG A 14 10.31 -13.22 -1.10
N VAL A 15 9.02 -12.90 -1.02
CA VAL A 15 8.42 -12.11 0.06
C VAL A 15 7.10 -12.75 0.47
N ASP A 16 6.69 -12.52 1.70
CA ASP A 16 5.34 -12.84 2.15
C ASP A 16 4.33 -11.90 1.48
N GLY A 17 3.11 -12.40 1.26
CA GLY A 17 2.01 -11.64 0.69
C GLY A 17 0.76 -11.71 1.55
N ILE A 18 -0.06 -10.67 1.51
CA ILE A 18 -1.37 -10.60 2.17
C ILE A 18 -2.43 -10.15 1.16
N VAL A 19 -3.60 -10.79 1.20
CA VAL A 19 -4.80 -10.33 0.48
C VAL A 19 -5.64 -9.49 1.44
N PHE A 20 -6.05 -8.30 1.02
CA PHE A 20 -6.89 -7.41 1.82
C PHE A 20 -7.71 -6.46 0.94
N GLU A 21 -8.73 -5.83 1.51
CA GLU A 21 -9.53 -4.82 0.81
C GLU A 21 -8.92 -3.43 0.94
N ILE A 22 -8.86 -2.67 -0.15
CA ILE A 22 -8.60 -1.22 -0.11
C ILE A 22 -9.86 -0.42 -0.39
N ALA A 23 -9.97 0.75 0.25
CA ALA A 23 -11.03 1.71 0.00
C ALA A 23 -10.65 2.67 -1.13
N LEU A 24 -11.41 2.64 -2.24
CA LEU A 24 -11.27 3.62 -3.32
C LEU A 24 -12.06 4.90 -2.99
N ALA A 25 -11.65 6.02 -3.58
CA ALA A 25 -12.28 7.32 -3.34
C ALA A 25 -13.78 7.38 -3.71
N ILE A 26 -14.24 6.48 -4.57
CA ILE A 26 -15.63 6.37 -5.02
C ILE A 26 -16.51 5.52 -4.09
N GLY A 27 -16.03 5.16 -2.89
CA GLY A 27 -16.76 4.33 -1.93
C GLY A 27 -16.79 2.84 -2.27
N VAL A 28 -16.08 2.42 -3.32
CA VAL A 28 -15.92 1.01 -3.70
C VAL A 28 -14.74 0.40 -2.96
N ARG A 29 -14.85 -0.88 -2.60
CA ARG A 29 -13.76 -1.69 -2.08
C ARG A 29 -13.31 -2.70 -3.11
N VAL A 30 -12.01 -2.96 -3.17
CA VAL A 30 -11.43 -3.97 -4.05
C VAL A 30 -10.38 -4.77 -3.30
N GLU A 31 -10.33 -6.07 -3.54
CA GLU A 31 -9.28 -6.94 -3.02
C GLU A 31 -7.96 -6.68 -3.77
N VAL A 32 -6.86 -6.62 -3.02
CA VAL A 32 -5.51 -6.48 -3.55
C VAL A 32 -4.56 -7.40 -2.80
N ILE A 33 -3.46 -7.76 -3.47
CA ILE A 33 -2.32 -8.44 -2.85
C ILE A 33 -1.27 -7.38 -2.54
N GLY A 34 -0.75 -7.38 -1.31
CA GLY A 34 0.36 -6.52 -0.90
C GLY A 34 1.42 -7.27 -0.10
N VAL A 35 2.55 -6.61 0.11
CA VAL A 35 3.65 -7.10 0.97
C VAL A 35 3.49 -6.48 2.36
N PRO A 36 3.16 -7.27 3.41
CA PRO A 36 2.86 -6.73 4.72
C PRO A 36 4.10 -6.23 5.46
N PHE A 37 3.89 -5.32 6.40
CA PHE A 37 4.85 -4.97 7.45
C PHE A 37 4.13 -4.46 8.69
N ALA A 38 4.70 -4.73 9.86
CA ALA A 38 4.19 -4.25 11.13
C ALA A 38 4.82 -2.89 11.49
N HIS A 39 4.01 -1.95 11.95
CA HIS A 39 4.49 -0.68 12.48
C HIS A 39 3.55 -0.16 13.56
N ARG A 40 4.09 0.22 14.73
CA ARG A 40 3.34 0.74 15.90
C ARG A 40 2.08 -0.09 16.25
N GLY A 41 2.23 -1.42 16.24
CA GLY A 41 1.17 -2.36 16.60
C GLY A 41 0.06 -2.56 15.56
N ARG A 42 0.24 -2.05 14.33
CA ARG A 42 -0.68 -2.25 13.20
C ARG A 42 0.03 -2.93 12.04
N THR A 43 -0.76 -3.53 11.15
CA THR A 43 -0.26 -4.12 9.90
C THR A 43 -0.61 -3.22 8.73
N PHE A 44 0.40 -2.87 7.96
CA PHE A 44 0.29 -2.14 6.71
C PHE A 44 0.78 -3.04 5.57
N ALA A 45 0.38 -2.73 4.35
CA ALA A 45 0.86 -3.46 3.19
C ALA A 45 1.21 -2.52 2.04
N VAL A 46 2.35 -2.77 1.41
CA VAL A 46 2.75 -2.12 0.16
C VAL A 46 2.10 -2.85 -1.00
N HIS A 47 1.43 -2.13 -1.90
CA HIS A 47 0.79 -2.73 -3.07
C HIS A 47 0.84 -1.77 -4.28
N PRO A 48 0.67 -2.28 -5.51
CA PRO A 48 0.54 -1.43 -6.69
C PRO A 48 -0.64 -0.44 -6.56
N SER A 49 -0.42 0.78 -6.98
CA SER A 49 -1.42 1.84 -7.08
C SER A 49 -2.46 1.46 -8.12
N THR A 50 -3.73 1.34 -7.71
CA THR A 50 -4.86 1.18 -8.64
C THR A 50 -5.15 2.44 -9.46
N ARG A 51 -4.43 3.54 -9.20
CA ARG A 51 -4.59 4.84 -9.86
C ARG A 51 -3.47 5.16 -10.85
N SER A 52 -2.51 4.26 -11.09
CA SER A 52 -1.41 4.57 -12.02
C SER A 52 -1.97 4.90 -13.41
N ARG A 53 -1.77 6.15 -13.84
CA ARG A 53 -2.26 6.67 -15.14
C ARG A 53 -1.31 6.33 -16.29
N ALA A 54 -0.09 5.89 -15.98
CA ALA A 54 0.93 5.58 -16.97
C ALA A 54 1.12 4.06 -17.05
N PRO A 55 0.76 3.41 -18.17
CA PRO A 55 0.92 1.96 -18.32
C PRO A 55 2.38 1.50 -18.28
N THR A 56 3.33 2.43 -18.36
CA THR A 56 4.77 2.17 -18.40
C THR A 56 5.45 2.26 -17.02
N ARG A 57 4.74 2.66 -15.95
CA ARG A 57 5.31 2.77 -14.61
C ARG A 57 4.35 2.24 -13.54
N VAL A 58 4.87 1.33 -12.73
CA VAL A 58 4.23 0.90 -11.49
C VAL A 58 4.57 1.91 -10.41
N GLU A 59 3.54 2.42 -9.75
CA GLU A 59 3.67 3.20 -8.52
C GLU A 59 3.20 2.30 -7.38
N TYR A 60 4.00 2.22 -6.32
CA TYR A 60 3.67 1.51 -5.09
C TYR A 60 3.15 2.47 -4.05
N VAL A 61 2.12 2.03 -3.34
CA VAL A 61 1.45 2.79 -2.28
C VAL A 61 1.31 1.89 -1.06
N VAL A 62 1.03 2.50 0.09
CA VAL A 62 0.84 1.76 1.34
C VAL A 62 -0.56 1.99 1.87
N SER A 63 -1.19 0.91 2.32
CA SER A 63 -2.50 0.97 2.98
C SER A 63 -2.47 0.22 4.31
N ASP A 64 -3.26 0.68 5.27
CA ASP A 64 -3.56 -0.08 6.49
C ASP A 64 -4.41 -1.30 6.13
N VAL A 65 -3.98 -2.48 6.56
CA VAL A 65 -4.60 -3.76 6.16
C VAL A 65 -6.01 -3.91 6.74
N GLU A 66 -6.24 -3.43 7.95
CA GLU A 66 -7.51 -3.59 8.64
C GLU A 66 -8.61 -2.69 8.06
N THR A 67 -8.26 -1.45 7.73
CA THR A 67 -9.23 -0.44 7.26
C THR A 67 -9.28 -0.30 5.74
N GLY A 68 -8.22 -0.73 5.05
CA GLY A 68 -8.02 -0.51 3.62
C GLY A 68 -7.68 0.93 3.26
N GLN A 69 -7.39 1.80 4.24
CA GLN A 69 -7.10 3.20 4.00
C GLN A 69 -5.66 3.40 3.57
N ARG A 70 -5.48 4.10 2.45
CA ARG A 70 -4.16 4.48 1.93
C ARG A 70 -3.50 5.53 2.84
N ILE A 71 -2.22 5.32 3.11
CA ILE A 71 -1.37 6.32 3.78
C ILE A 71 -1.17 7.51 2.82
N PRO A 72 -1.51 8.73 3.23
CA PRO A 72 -1.41 9.89 2.36
C PRO A 72 0.04 10.19 2.01
N ARG A 73 0.26 10.76 0.81
CA ARG A 73 1.57 11.22 0.31
C ARG A 73 2.63 10.15 0.10
N VAL A 74 2.28 8.86 0.20
CA VAL A 74 3.18 7.75 -0.15
C VAL A 74 2.92 7.30 -1.59
N ALA A 75 3.94 7.38 -2.43
CA ALA A 75 3.92 6.95 -3.83
C ALA A 75 5.35 6.79 -4.35
N ALA A 76 5.82 5.55 -4.46
CA ALA A 76 7.22 5.28 -4.82
C ALA A 76 7.36 4.28 -5.97
N ALA A 77 8.54 4.23 -6.58
CA ALA A 77 8.83 3.31 -7.69
C ALA A 77 9.17 1.89 -7.24
N THR A 78 9.49 1.69 -5.95
CA THR A 78 9.86 0.39 -5.38
C THR A 78 9.08 0.09 -4.10
N LEU A 79 9.04 -1.19 -3.72
CA LEU A 79 8.40 -1.65 -2.48
C LEU A 79 9.08 -1.06 -1.24
N ASP A 80 10.42 -1.04 -1.23
CA ASP A 80 11.21 -0.59 -0.10
C ASP A 80 11.10 0.92 0.11
N ASP A 81 11.15 1.70 -0.98
CA ASP A 81 10.96 3.16 -0.90
C ASP A 81 9.56 3.50 -0.38
N ALA A 82 8.52 2.81 -0.88
CA ALA A 82 7.15 3.03 -0.42
C ALA A 82 6.99 2.68 1.07
N ARG A 83 7.64 1.60 1.54
CA ARG A 83 7.66 1.22 2.96
C ARG A 83 8.37 2.30 3.79
N ALA A 84 9.56 2.74 3.37
CA ALA A 84 10.34 3.74 4.09
C ALA A 84 9.62 5.09 4.19
N GLU A 85 9.05 5.57 3.07
CA GLU A 85 8.22 6.78 3.06
C GLU A 85 7.01 6.65 3.97
N ALA A 86 6.32 5.50 3.95
CA ALA A 86 5.18 5.27 4.83
C ALA A 86 5.58 5.30 6.30
N MET A 87 6.69 4.65 6.68
CA MET A 87 7.19 4.71 8.05
C MET A 87 7.49 6.15 8.48
N ALA A 88 8.15 6.95 7.63
CA ALA A 88 8.41 8.36 7.92
C ALA A 88 7.11 9.17 8.13
N VAL A 89 6.07 8.92 7.31
CA VAL A 89 4.76 9.56 7.48
C VAL A 89 4.08 9.13 8.78
N LEU A 90 4.16 7.84 9.13
CA LEU A 90 3.53 7.28 10.33
C LEU A 90 4.25 7.71 11.62
N ASP A 91 5.57 7.84 11.59
CA ASP A 91 6.38 8.32 12.71
C ASP A 91 6.15 9.81 13.00
N ALA A 92 5.77 10.59 11.98
CA ALA A 92 5.39 12.00 12.16
C ALA A 92 4.03 12.18 12.87
N VAL A 93 3.23 11.13 13.03
CA VAL A 93 1.94 11.19 13.73
C VAL A 93 2.17 11.10 15.24
N ALA A 94 1.76 12.16 15.97
CA ALA A 94 1.80 12.18 17.42
C ALA A 94 1.01 11.00 18.03
N GLU A 95 1.49 10.46 19.14
CA GLU A 95 0.86 9.31 19.80
C GLU A 95 -0.61 9.56 20.17
N SER A 96 -0.93 10.78 20.62
CA SER A 96 -2.30 11.21 20.91
C SER A 96 -3.24 11.17 19.70
N ASP A 97 -2.69 11.28 18.48
CA ASP A 97 -3.44 11.30 17.24
C ASP A 97 -3.40 9.95 16.51
N TRP A 98 -2.56 9.01 16.95
CA TRP A 98 -2.31 7.74 16.25
C TRP A 98 -3.57 6.94 15.93
N ARG A 99 -4.59 6.97 16.81
CA ARG A 99 -5.83 6.20 16.61
C ARG A 99 -6.83 6.89 15.68
N LYS A 100 -6.73 8.20 15.46
CA LYS A 100 -7.73 8.98 14.73
C LYS A 100 -7.82 8.59 13.25
N PRO A 101 -6.71 8.37 12.52
CA PRO A 101 -6.76 8.00 11.11
C PRO A 101 -7.43 6.65 10.87
N PHE A 102 -7.26 5.70 11.78
CA PHE A 102 -7.62 4.29 11.57
C PHE A 102 -8.94 3.86 12.21
N ALA A 103 -9.80 4.80 12.57
CA ALA A 103 -11.16 4.46 13.01
C ALA A 103 -11.88 3.75 11.86
N ALA A 104 -12.15 2.45 12.03
CA ALA A 104 -12.69 1.60 10.97
C ALA A 104 -14.00 2.17 10.39
N PRO A 105 -14.17 2.21 9.05
CA PRO A 105 -15.50 2.30 8.49
C PRO A 105 -16.24 1.01 8.85
N ALA A 106 -17.43 1.12 9.43
CA ALA A 106 -18.25 -0.04 9.79
C ALA A 106 -18.32 -1.03 8.61
N HIS A 107 -17.85 -2.26 8.82
CA HIS A 107 -18.03 -3.36 7.88
C HIS A 107 -19.53 -3.45 7.53
N ARG A 108 -19.92 -3.05 6.32
CA ARG A 108 -21.24 -3.44 5.81
C ARG A 108 -21.14 -4.92 5.49
N LYS A 109 -22.00 -5.72 6.14
CA LYS A 109 -22.14 -7.15 5.89
C LYS A 109 -22.21 -7.42 4.38
N PRO A 110 -21.52 -8.45 3.86
CA PRO A 110 -21.71 -8.85 2.48
C PRO A 110 -23.17 -9.24 2.26
N ALA A 111 -23.77 -8.75 1.17
CA ALA A 111 -25.06 -9.24 0.72
C ALA A 111 -24.89 -10.73 0.36
N ARG A 112 -25.55 -11.61 1.12
CA ARG A 112 -25.67 -13.03 0.79
C ARG A 112 -26.22 -13.15 -0.63
N THR A 113 -25.47 -13.83 -1.51
CA THR A 113 -25.99 -14.36 -2.78
C THR A 113 -26.71 -15.67 -2.49
#